data_AF-A0A059AYP4-F1
#
_entry.id   AF-A0A059AYP4-F1
#
_cell.length_a   1.000
_cell.length_b   1.000
_cell.length_c   1.000
_cell.angle_alpha   90.00
_cell.angle_beta   90.00
_cell.angle_gamma   90.00
#
_symmetry.space_group_name_H-M   'P 1'
#
loop_
_entity.id
_entity.type
_entity.pdbx_description
1 polymer ?
#
loop_
_entity_poly.entity_id
_entity_poly.type
_entity_poly.pdbx_seq_one_letter_code
_entity_poly.pdbx_strand_id
1 'polypeptide(L)'
;MRVACLGGNSRINEAEADLIKRIVQEISMQLDRTPLHVAKHPVGIPRQVVKLKSMLNLESRDDVLMIGLWGQGGIGKTTLAKALYNDIFRGFEASCFLANVRETSKDSKDLVHLQEKLLSEILVGKELTVSSVDGGINLMQHRLCRKRILIVLDDVNDVKRLNALAGEREWFGKGSRMIITTRDNHLLTLHEMGEDHIYEVKTLVDWEALELFNKHAFLRSKEILIRRDLVDSALHYANGLPLALEVLGSFLRGRREQEWESALNKLVKSLDKTINDVLKLSYDGLEDYAKEIFLDIACFFKGRSIEYIMKVLNSCDFDTTIGVQVLVEKSLITKERETIQMHDLIQLMGMDIVKQECRDDPGRRSRLWLCEDVHDVLSGDMGTNAVKAIVLGLPKTEAIDIGPNAFKNMRRLRLLIMINVHNSFQGPICLPNERRWFEWPECPWFPEFSSCPKKLVGLDLHKTNIQVVREQFKVRI
;
A
#
# COMPACT_ATOMS: atom_id res chain seq x y z
N MET A 1 37.31 -32.66 -21.16
CA MET A 1 38.02 -32.75 -22.45
C MET A 1 39.51 -32.80 -22.14
N ARG A 2 40.24 -33.85 -22.53
CA ARG A 2 41.71 -33.93 -22.35
C ARG A 2 42.37 -33.29 -23.57
N VAL A 3 43.17 -32.24 -23.35
CA VAL A 3 43.96 -31.60 -24.41
C VAL A 3 45.40 -32.15 -24.32
N ALA A 4 45.90 -32.64 -25.44
CA ALA A 4 47.26 -33.13 -25.60
C ALA A 4 48.25 -31.96 -25.70
N CYS A 5 49.35 -32.02 -24.94
CA CYS A 5 50.42 -31.03 -24.98
C CYS A 5 51.30 -31.23 -26.21
N LEU A 6 51.40 -30.22 -27.08
CA LEU A 6 52.48 -30.07 -28.06
C LEU A 6 53.35 -28.88 -27.65
N GLY A 7 54.66 -29.07 -27.71
CA GLY A 7 55.67 -28.17 -27.17
C GLY A 7 55.61 -26.77 -27.74
N GLY A 8 55.35 -25.81 -26.86
CA GLY A 8 55.44 -24.37 -27.06
C GLY A 8 55.76 -23.70 -25.72
N ASN A 9 56.50 -22.59 -25.77
CA ASN A 9 57.03 -21.81 -24.64
C ASN A 9 56.16 -21.88 -23.37
N SER A 10 56.71 -22.32 -22.24
CA SER A 10 55.97 -22.58 -20.99
C SER A 10 55.13 -21.40 -20.47
N ARG A 11 55.56 -20.16 -20.73
CA ARG A 11 54.81 -18.93 -20.40
C ARG A 11 53.57 -18.68 -21.28
N ILE A 12 53.57 -19.17 -22.51
CA ILE A 12 52.43 -19.04 -23.44
C ILE A 12 51.33 -20.01 -23.02
N ASN A 13 51.72 -21.22 -22.60
CA ASN A 13 50.77 -22.24 -22.12
C ASN A 13 50.07 -21.86 -20.81
N GLU A 14 50.74 -21.15 -19.89
CA GLU A 14 50.10 -20.62 -18.66
C GLU A 14 49.08 -19.52 -18.98
N ALA A 15 49.42 -18.58 -19.86
CA ALA A 15 48.51 -17.51 -20.27
C ALA A 15 47.28 -18.05 -21.01
N GLU A 16 47.46 -19.07 -21.88
CA GLU A 16 46.36 -19.75 -22.55
C GLU A 16 45.50 -20.55 -21.56
N ALA A 17 46.10 -21.25 -20.59
CA ALA A 17 45.36 -21.97 -19.56
C ALA A 17 44.52 -21.03 -18.68
N ASP A 18 45.06 -19.87 -18.29
CA ASP A 18 44.33 -18.84 -17.55
C ASP A 18 43.19 -18.22 -18.36
N LEU A 19 43.42 -17.99 -19.66
CA LEU A 19 42.38 -17.50 -20.56
C LEU A 19 41.24 -18.52 -20.71
N ILE A 20 41.57 -19.79 -20.94
CA ILE A 20 40.60 -20.89 -21.02
C ILE A 20 39.82 -21.00 -19.72
N LYS A 21 40.50 -20.92 -18.56
CA LYS A 21 39.84 -20.97 -17.25
C LYS A 21 38.84 -19.82 -17.07
N ARG A 22 39.19 -18.60 -17.49
CA ARG A 22 38.28 -17.44 -17.47
C ARG A 22 37.09 -17.62 -18.40
N ILE A 23 37.31 -18.12 -19.62
CA ILE A 23 36.23 -18.38 -20.59
C ILE A 23 35.28 -19.46 -20.06
N VAL A 24 35.80 -20.57 -19.54
CA VAL A 24 35.00 -21.64 -18.94
C VAL A 24 34.19 -21.10 -17.76
N GLN A 25 34.81 -20.29 -16.89
CA GLN A 25 34.12 -19.63 -15.78
C GLN A 25 32.98 -18.72 -16.27
N GLU A 26 33.22 -17.87 -17.28
CA GLU A 26 32.19 -16.97 -17.84
C GLU A 26 31.03 -17.74 -18.49
N ILE A 27 31.33 -18.81 -19.24
CA ILE A 27 30.30 -19.67 -19.86
C ILE A 27 29.49 -20.40 -18.80
N SER A 28 30.15 -21.00 -17.79
CA SER A 28 29.46 -21.61 -16.65
C SER A 28 28.58 -20.59 -15.93
N MET A 29 29.05 -19.35 -15.73
CA MET A 29 28.24 -18.28 -15.12
C MET A 29 27.00 -17.91 -15.93
N GLN A 30 27.01 -18.04 -17.25
CA GLN A 30 25.81 -17.81 -18.05
C GLN A 30 24.84 -19.01 -18.02
N LEU A 31 25.38 -20.22 -17.90
CA LEU A 31 24.60 -21.46 -17.85
C LEU A 31 23.98 -21.73 -16.47
N ASP A 32 24.65 -21.33 -15.38
CA ASP A 32 24.21 -21.57 -14.00
C ASP A 32 23.10 -20.60 -13.54
N ARG A 33 22.79 -19.55 -14.32
CA ARG A 33 21.70 -18.63 -13.99
C ARG A 33 20.35 -19.28 -14.20
N THR A 34 19.74 -19.66 -13.08
CA THR A 34 18.42 -20.27 -13.04
C THR A 34 17.31 -19.21 -12.96
N PRO A 35 16.18 -19.43 -13.64
CA PRO A 35 15.03 -18.56 -13.50
C PRO A 35 14.47 -18.61 -12.07
N LEU A 36 13.98 -17.48 -11.59
CA LEU A 36 13.33 -17.33 -10.29
C LEU A 36 11.96 -18.01 -10.29
N HIS A 37 11.54 -18.56 -9.16
CA HIS A 37 10.15 -18.97 -8.97
C HIS A 37 9.24 -17.73 -8.89
N VAL A 38 8.44 -17.53 -9.94
CA VAL A 38 7.53 -16.37 -10.09
C VAL A 38 6.34 -16.50 -9.13
N ALA A 39 5.49 -17.49 -9.37
CA ALA A 39 4.31 -17.80 -8.60
C ALA A 39 3.84 -19.22 -8.93
N LYS A 40 3.05 -19.81 -8.03
CA LYS A 40 2.41 -21.10 -8.29
C LYS A 40 1.46 -21.02 -9.50
N HIS A 41 0.75 -19.90 -9.63
CA HIS A 41 -0.24 -19.65 -10.67
C HIS A 41 -0.07 -18.23 -11.24
N PRO A 42 0.87 -18.01 -12.19
CA PRO A 42 1.03 -16.71 -12.82
C PRO A 42 -0.18 -16.39 -13.71
N VAL A 43 -0.88 -15.28 -13.43
CA VAL A 43 -2.05 -14.78 -14.17
C VAL A 43 -1.89 -13.27 -14.40
N GLY A 44 -2.30 -12.76 -15.56
CA GLY A 44 -2.24 -11.32 -15.89
C GLY A 44 -0.84 -10.70 -16.05
N ILE A 45 0.21 -11.52 -16.09
CA ILE A 45 1.61 -11.08 -16.16
C ILE A 45 2.08 -10.70 -17.58
N PRO A 46 1.82 -11.49 -18.64
CA PRO A 46 2.48 -11.30 -19.94
C PRO A 46 2.32 -9.89 -20.53
N ARG A 47 1.11 -9.33 -20.47
CA ARG A 47 0.82 -7.98 -20.97
C ARG A 47 1.62 -6.90 -20.24
N GLN A 48 1.77 -7.03 -18.93
CA GLN A 48 2.53 -6.07 -18.12
C GLN A 48 4.03 -6.17 -18.40
N VAL A 49 4.56 -7.38 -18.55
CA VAL A 49 5.96 -7.60 -18.91
C VAL A 49 6.32 -6.96 -20.25
N VAL A 50 5.46 -7.11 -21.27
CA VAL A 50 5.67 -6.45 -22.58
C VAL A 50 5.78 -4.92 -22.42
N LYS A 51 4.91 -4.30 -21.63
CA LYS A 51 4.96 -2.87 -21.36
C LYS A 51 6.25 -2.47 -20.63
N LEU A 52 6.65 -3.21 -19.61
CA LEU A 52 7.88 -2.93 -18.85
C LEU A 52 9.14 -3.12 -19.70
N LYS A 53 9.17 -4.10 -20.61
CA LYS A 53 10.26 -4.26 -21.59
C LYS A 53 10.41 -3.03 -22.48
N SER A 54 9.30 -2.42 -22.90
CA SER A 54 9.30 -1.17 -23.66
C SER A 54 9.86 -0.01 -22.83
N MET A 55 9.45 0.12 -21.56
CA MET A 55 9.97 1.16 -20.66
C MET A 55 11.47 1.00 -20.38
N LEU A 56 11.95 -0.25 -20.34
CA LEU A 56 13.37 -0.56 -20.21
C LEU A 56 14.16 -0.35 -21.51
N ASN A 57 13.54 -0.01 -22.64
CA ASN A 57 14.22 0.22 -23.92
C ASN A 57 15.35 -0.79 -24.19
N LEU A 58 15.02 -2.08 -24.23
CA LEU A 58 16.01 -3.17 -24.27
C LEU A 58 16.83 -3.23 -25.57
N GLU A 59 16.39 -2.50 -26.60
CA GLU A 59 17.10 -2.37 -27.88
C GLU A 59 18.28 -1.41 -27.78
N SER A 60 18.17 -0.35 -26.96
CA SER A 60 19.27 0.57 -26.69
C SER A 60 20.34 -0.11 -25.82
N ARG A 61 21.60 0.17 -26.13
CA ARG A 61 22.76 -0.28 -25.33
C ARG A 61 23.63 0.86 -24.84
N ASP A 62 23.23 2.10 -25.09
CA ASP A 62 24.07 3.28 -24.82
C ASP A 62 23.73 3.97 -23.50
N ASP A 63 22.57 3.67 -22.93
CA ASP A 63 22.00 4.29 -21.73
C ASP A 63 21.96 3.32 -20.54
N VAL A 64 21.91 3.87 -19.34
CA VAL A 64 21.56 3.16 -18.10
C VAL A 64 20.16 3.60 -17.71
N LEU A 65 19.24 2.65 -17.58
CA LEU A 65 17.84 2.93 -17.26
C LEU A 65 17.44 2.23 -15.97
N MET A 66 16.69 2.98 -15.15
CA MET A 66 16.10 2.51 -13.92
C MET A 66 14.59 2.72 -14.03
N ILE A 67 13.81 1.72 -13.62
CA ILE A 67 12.36 1.84 -13.52
C ILE A 67 11.88 1.47 -12.12
N GLY A 68 10.84 2.16 -11.66
CA GLY A 68 10.18 1.89 -10.40
C GLY A 68 8.84 1.19 -10.61
N LEU A 69 8.60 0.07 -9.93
CA LEU A 69 7.30 -0.58 -9.80
C LEU A 69 6.69 -0.18 -8.46
N TRP A 70 5.61 0.58 -8.52
CA TRP A 70 4.95 1.17 -7.35
C TRP A 70 3.50 0.68 -7.23
N GLY A 71 2.96 0.65 -6.01
CA GLY A 71 1.58 0.21 -5.75
C GLY A 71 1.37 -0.37 -4.36
N GLN A 72 0.12 -0.69 -4.02
CA GLN A 72 -0.29 -1.18 -2.70
C GLN A 72 0.32 -2.55 -2.33
N GLY A 73 0.27 -2.89 -1.03
CA GLY A 73 0.70 -4.19 -0.52
C GLY A 73 -0.11 -5.34 -1.16
N GLY A 74 0.54 -6.45 -1.50
CA GLY A 74 -0.15 -7.62 -2.07
C GLY A 74 -0.59 -7.52 -3.53
N ILE A 75 -0.30 -6.41 -4.22
CA ILE A 75 -0.71 -6.18 -5.62
C ILE A 75 0.07 -6.99 -6.68
N GLY A 76 1.18 -7.63 -6.29
CA GLY A 76 1.99 -8.46 -7.19
C GLY A 76 3.24 -7.81 -7.79
N LYS A 77 3.74 -6.69 -7.23
CA LYS A 77 4.99 -6.04 -7.67
C LYS A 77 6.18 -7.00 -7.77
N THR A 78 6.44 -7.74 -6.69
CA THR A 78 7.52 -8.74 -6.61
C THR A 78 7.35 -9.83 -7.68
N THR A 79 6.11 -10.32 -7.87
CA THR A 79 5.80 -11.33 -8.88
C THR A 79 6.07 -10.81 -10.29
N LEU A 80 5.66 -9.57 -10.58
CA LEU A 80 5.90 -8.92 -11.86
C LEU A 80 7.41 -8.69 -12.11
N ALA A 81 8.14 -8.23 -11.09
CA ALA A 81 9.59 -8.04 -11.18
C ALA A 81 10.34 -9.35 -11.44
N LYS A 82 9.96 -10.45 -10.78
CA LYS A 82 10.52 -11.79 -11.03
C LYS A 82 10.22 -12.28 -12.45
N ALA A 83 9.00 -12.08 -12.94
CA ALA A 83 8.64 -12.47 -14.30
C ALA A 83 9.42 -11.68 -15.34
N LEU A 84 9.54 -10.37 -15.17
CA LEU A 84 10.34 -9.51 -16.05
C LEU A 84 11.82 -9.91 -16.00
N TYR A 85 12.38 -10.13 -14.80
CA TYR A 85 13.74 -10.61 -14.62
C TYR A 85 13.99 -11.88 -15.43
N ASN A 86 13.15 -12.91 -15.24
CA ASN A 86 13.27 -14.20 -15.93
C ASN A 86 13.25 -14.08 -17.45
N ASP A 87 12.52 -13.10 -17.97
CA ASP A 87 12.32 -12.88 -19.40
C ASP A 87 13.50 -12.12 -20.06
N ILE A 88 14.35 -11.42 -19.28
CA ILE A 88 15.41 -10.55 -19.83
C ILE A 88 16.82 -10.81 -19.29
N PHE A 89 17.00 -11.49 -18.16
CA PHE A 89 18.29 -11.59 -17.46
C PHE A 89 19.42 -12.18 -18.32
N ARG A 90 19.10 -13.08 -19.25
CA ARG A 90 20.07 -13.70 -20.17
C ARG A 90 20.66 -12.72 -21.18
N GLY A 91 20.03 -11.56 -21.38
CA GLY A 91 20.53 -10.50 -22.26
C GLY A 91 21.67 -9.66 -21.67
N PHE A 92 22.05 -9.91 -20.42
CA PHE A 92 23.01 -9.11 -19.64
C PHE A 92 24.26 -9.91 -19.26
N GLU A 93 25.40 -9.24 -19.11
CA GLU A 93 26.65 -9.86 -18.68
C GLU A 93 26.55 -10.44 -17.28
N ALA A 94 25.73 -9.85 -16.41
CA ALA A 94 25.45 -10.32 -15.06
C ALA A 94 24.08 -9.84 -14.60
N SER A 95 23.48 -10.54 -13.64
CA SER A 95 22.17 -10.20 -13.14
C SER A 95 22.01 -10.56 -11.67
N CYS A 96 21.41 -9.68 -10.88
CA CYS A 96 21.20 -9.88 -9.44
C CYS A 96 19.74 -9.56 -9.07
N PHE A 97 19.15 -10.39 -8.20
CA PHE A 97 17.83 -10.14 -7.62
C PHE A 97 17.95 -10.09 -6.09
N LEU A 98 17.87 -8.88 -5.53
CA LEU A 98 17.84 -8.67 -4.09
C LEU A 98 16.38 -8.65 -3.61
N ALA A 99 15.95 -9.77 -3.04
CA ALA A 99 14.62 -9.94 -2.47
C ALA A 99 14.47 -9.24 -1.10
N ASN A 100 13.27 -8.71 -0.82
CA ASN A 100 12.85 -8.23 0.51
C ASN A 100 13.82 -7.24 1.19
N VAL A 101 14.33 -6.26 0.43
CA VAL A 101 15.35 -5.31 0.90
C VAL A 101 14.94 -4.65 2.22
N ARG A 102 13.69 -4.22 2.39
CA ARG A 102 13.18 -3.67 3.67
C ARG A 102 13.49 -4.57 4.87
N GLU A 103 13.29 -5.87 4.73
CA GLU A 103 13.37 -6.83 5.85
C GLU A 103 14.79 -7.28 6.11
N THR A 104 15.63 -7.31 5.07
CA THR A 104 17.02 -7.77 5.10
C THR A 104 18.03 -6.62 5.20
N SER A 105 17.61 -5.41 5.57
CA SER A 105 18.50 -4.24 5.76
C SER A 105 18.09 -3.39 6.96
N LYS A 106 17.89 -4.00 8.12
CA LYS A 106 17.38 -3.29 9.31
C LYS A 106 18.41 -2.32 9.86
N ASP A 107 19.69 -2.67 9.77
CA ASP A 107 20.81 -1.83 10.16
C ASP A 107 21.90 -1.74 9.08
N SER A 108 23.00 -1.08 9.40
CA SER A 108 24.13 -0.89 8.48
C SER A 108 24.89 -2.19 8.17
N LYS A 109 24.91 -3.18 9.07
CA LYS A 109 25.59 -4.46 8.84
C LYS A 109 24.81 -5.30 7.83
N ASP A 110 23.49 -5.31 7.97
CA ASP A 110 22.61 -5.97 7.01
C ASP A 110 22.75 -5.35 5.60
N LEU A 111 22.87 -4.02 5.53
CA LEU A 111 23.06 -3.32 4.26
C LEU A 111 24.43 -3.64 3.61
N VAL A 112 25.49 -3.75 4.41
CA VAL A 112 26.80 -4.24 3.94
C VAL A 112 26.68 -5.64 3.36
N HIS A 113 25.96 -6.54 4.04
CA HIS A 113 25.73 -7.89 3.54
C HIS A 113 24.98 -7.91 2.20
N LEU A 114 24.00 -7.01 2.00
CA LEU A 114 23.33 -6.87 0.70
C LEU A 114 24.27 -6.37 -0.40
N GLN A 115 25.17 -5.43 -0.10
CA GLN A 115 26.19 -4.97 -1.05
C GLN A 115 27.15 -6.10 -1.42
N GLU A 116 27.60 -6.90 -0.45
CA GLU A 116 28.44 -8.09 -0.68
C GLU A 116 27.72 -9.11 -1.55
N LYS A 117 26.45 -9.40 -1.25
CA LYS A 117 25.62 -10.30 -2.05
C LYS A 117 25.50 -9.82 -3.50
N LEU A 118 25.17 -8.54 -3.70
CA LEU A 118 25.08 -7.95 -5.05
C LEU A 118 26.40 -8.06 -5.80
N LEU A 119 27.50 -7.68 -5.16
CA LEU A 119 28.83 -7.74 -5.74
C LEU A 119 29.25 -9.17 -6.07
N SER A 120 28.96 -10.14 -5.20
CA SER A 120 29.30 -11.54 -5.43
C SER A 120 28.48 -12.19 -6.54
N GLU A 121 27.20 -11.85 -6.69
CA GLU A 121 26.36 -12.32 -7.80
C GLU A 121 26.78 -11.72 -9.15
N ILE A 122 27.30 -10.48 -9.16
CA ILE A 122 27.72 -9.79 -10.39
C ILE A 122 29.19 -10.04 -10.75
N LEU A 123 30.07 -10.18 -9.76
CA LEU A 123 31.52 -10.30 -9.90
C LEU A 123 32.01 -11.67 -9.43
N VAL A 124 31.32 -12.72 -9.86
CA VAL A 124 31.54 -14.12 -9.46
C VAL A 124 33.03 -14.51 -9.59
N GLY A 125 33.55 -15.22 -8.59
CA GLY A 125 34.93 -15.70 -8.56
C GLY A 125 35.95 -14.71 -7.97
N LYS A 126 35.49 -13.58 -7.43
CA LYS A 126 36.31 -12.65 -6.64
C LYS A 126 35.86 -12.68 -5.18
N GLU A 127 36.79 -12.97 -4.27
CA GLU A 127 36.58 -12.67 -2.86
C GLU A 127 36.57 -11.15 -2.71
N LEU A 128 35.39 -10.61 -2.39
CA LEU A 128 35.18 -9.19 -2.15
C LEU A 128 34.74 -9.05 -0.70
N THR A 129 35.51 -8.30 0.07
CA THR A 129 35.16 -7.94 1.45
C THR A 129 34.69 -6.49 1.46
N VAL A 130 33.49 -6.26 2.01
CA VAL A 130 32.96 -4.91 2.18
C VAL A 130 33.09 -4.51 3.64
N SER A 131 33.98 -3.57 3.93
CA SER A 131 34.29 -3.15 5.31
C SER A 131 33.27 -2.20 5.92
N SER A 132 32.51 -1.48 5.10
CA SER A 132 31.47 -0.53 5.50
C SER A 132 30.53 -0.24 4.34
N VAL A 133 29.38 0.40 4.62
CA VAL A 133 28.41 0.79 3.58
C VAL A 133 29.07 1.68 2.52
N ASP A 134 29.85 2.69 2.94
CA ASP A 134 30.57 3.59 2.04
C ASP A 134 31.67 2.85 1.25
N GLY A 135 32.33 1.88 1.88
CA GLY A 135 33.27 0.98 1.20
C GLY A 135 32.60 0.18 0.09
N GLY A 136 31.39 -0.33 0.35
CA GLY A 136 30.58 -1.06 -0.63
C GLY A 136 30.12 -0.17 -1.78
N ILE A 137 29.70 1.06 -1.50
CA ILE A 137 29.37 2.08 -2.50
C ILE A 137 30.55 2.30 -3.46
N ASN A 138 31.73 2.59 -2.92
CA ASN A 138 32.94 2.83 -3.72
C ASN A 138 33.33 1.62 -4.57
N LEU A 139 33.21 0.41 -4.00
CA LEU A 139 33.47 -0.84 -4.72
C LEU A 139 32.50 -1.04 -5.88
N MET A 140 31.20 -0.81 -5.66
CA MET A 140 30.19 -0.91 -6.71
C MET A 140 30.46 0.09 -7.84
N GLN A 141 30.66 1.37 -7.52
CA GLN A 141 31.00 2.41 -8.50
C GLN A 141 32.20 2.00 -9.37
N HIS A 142 33.30 1.57 -8.75
CA HIS A 142 34.53 1.25 -9.46
C HIS A 142 34.42 -0.03 -10.29
N ARG A 143 33.61 -1.01 -9.87
CA ARG A 143 33.55 -2.34 -10.50
C ARG A 143 32.40 -2.51 -11.48
N LEU A 144 31.29 -1.82 -11.28
CA LEU A 144 30.07 -2.00 -12.07
C LEU A 144 29.99 -1.04 -13.28
N CYS A 145 30.75 0.06 -13.28
CA CYS A 145 30.72 1.11 -14.32
C CYS A 145 31.11 0.65 -15.74
N ARG A 146 31.61 -0.58 -15.90
CA ARG A 146 32.01 -1.16 -17.19
C ARG A 146 31.28 -2.45 -17.54
N LYS A 147 30.26 -2.83 -16.77
CA LYS A 147 29.49 -4.05 -17.00
C LYS A 147 28.06 -3.72 -17.36
N ARG A 148 27.54 -4.40 -18.39
CA ARG A 148 26.12 -4.37 -18.74
C ARG A 148 25.34 -5.34 -17.87
N ILE A 149 24.68 -4.84 -16.83
CA ILE A 149 24.05 -5.68 -15.79
C ILE A 149 22.56 -5.43 -15.64
N LEU A 150 21.86 -6.42 -15.08
CA LEU A 150 20.47 -6.31 -14.64
C LEU A 150 20.38 -6.41 -13.12
N ILE A 151 19.84 -5.40 -12.46
CA ILE A 151 19.61 -5.43 -11.00
C ILE A 151 18.13 -5.30 -10.72
N VAL A 152 17.62 -6.14 -9.80
CA VAL A 152 16.29 -5.96 -9.21
C VAL A 152 16.43 -5.75 -7.70
N LEU A 153 15.89 -4.64 -7.21
CA LEU A 153 15.80 -4.30 -5.79
C LEU A 153 14.33 -4.40 -5.37
N ASP A 154 14.00 -5.46 -4.66
CA ASP A 154 12.61 -5.76 -4.29
C ASP A 154 12.27 -5.25 -2.88
N ASP A 155 11.13 -4.59 -2.76
CA ASP A 155 10.52 -4.09 -1.52
C ASP A 155 11.41 -3.08 -0.78
N VAL A 156 11.87 -2.06 -1.50
CA VAL A 156 12.65 -0.94 -0.95
C VAL A 156 11.70 0.08 -0.30
N ASN A 157 12.05 0.57 0.88
CA ASN A 157 11.19 1.48 1.67
C ASN A 157 11.93 2.70 2.25
N ASP A 158 13.20 2.89 1.92
CA ASP A 158 13.99 4.04 2.36
C ASP A 158 14.99 4.45 1.26
N VAL A 159 15.13 5.76 1.03
CA VAL A 159 15.99 6.30 -0.03
C VAL A 159 17.48 6.10 0.26
N LYS A 160 17.91 6.09 1.53
CA LYS A 160 19.32 5.85 1.88
C LYS A 160 19.72 4.42 1.54
N ARG A 161 18.83 3.45 1.80
CA ARG A 161 19.02 2.05 1.37
C ARG A 161 19.11 1.94 -0.16
N LEU A 162 18.23 2.64 -0.88
CA LEU A 162 18.28 2.68 -2.33
C LEU A 162 19.62 3.24 -2.82
N ASN A 163 20.00 4.44 -2.37
CA ASN A 163 21.25 5.10 -2.74
C ASN A 163 22.49 4.26 -2.39
N ALA A 164 22.42 3.46 -1.33
CA ALA A 164 23.52 2.59 -0.92
C ALA A 164 23.68 1.35 -1.80
N LEU A 165 22.63 0.89 -2.49
CA LEU A 165 22.65 -0.30 -3.36
C LEU A 165 22.72 0.08 -4.85
N ALA A 166 22.18 1.25 -5.18
CA ALA A 166 21.84 1.69 -6.52
C ALA A 166 21.71 3.21 -6.50
N GLY A 167 22.84 3.92 -6.39
CA GLY A 167 22.84 5.39 -6.45
C GLY A 167 22.70 5.90 -7.88
N GLU A 168 23.72 6.65 -8.33
CA GLU A 168 23.70 7.31 -9.63
C GLU A 168 23.85 6.33 -10.81
N ARG A 169 23.40 6.75 -12.01
CA ARG A 169 23.43 5.91 -13.22
C ARG A 169 24.86 5.60 -13.67
N GLU A 170 25.78 6.49 -13.35
CA GLU A 170 27.22 6.46 -13.63
C GLU A 170 27.93 5.29 -12.94
N TRP A 171 27.30 4.68 -11.92
CA TRP A 171 27.81 3.49 -11.26
C TRP A 171 27.82 2.28 -12.18
N PHE A 172 27.05 2.30 -13.27
CA PHE A 172 26.76 1.14 -14.09
C PHE A 172 27.23 1.32 -15.52
N GLY A 173 27.68 0.21 -16.14
CA GLY A 173 28.07 0.22 -17.54
C GLY A 173 26.88 0.45 -18.47
N LYS A 174 27.16 1.01 -19.65
CA LYS A 174 26.16 1.25 -20.69
C LYS A 174 25.32 0.01 -21.00
N GLY A 175 24.03 0.22 -21.22
CA GLY A 175 23.06 -0.84 -21.47
C GLY A 175 22.56 -1.56 -20.23
N SER A 176 22.96 -1.13 -19.02
CA SER A 176 22.46 -1.69 -17.76
C SER A 176 21.02 -1.30 -17.48
N ARG A 177 20.28 -2.19 -16.82
CA ARG A 177 18.87 -1.99 -16.47
C ARG A 177 18.63 -2.29 -15.00
N MET A 178 17.80 -1.48 -14.37
CA MET A 178 17.50 -1.61 -12.94
C MET A 178 16.00 -1.53 -12.71
N ILE A 179 15.50 -2.41 -11.85
CA ILE A 179 14.08 -2.49 -11.50
C ILE A 179 13.98 -2.37 -9.98
N ILE A 180 13.26 -1.37 -9.50
CA ILE A 180 13.03 -1.18 -8.06
C ILE A 180 11.56 -1.44 -7.79
N THR A 181 11.22 -2.22 -6.77
CA THR A 181 9.84 -2.34 -6.31
C THR A 181 9.68 -1.62 -4.96
N THR A 182 8.61 -0.83 -4.83
CA THR A 182 8.35 -0.03 -3.62
C THR A 182 6.85 0.13 -3.40
N ARG A 183 6.46 0.45 -2.17
CA ARG A 183 5.10 0.88 -1.81
C ARG A 183 4.99 2.39 -1.67
N ASP A 184 6.12 3.09 -1.80
CA ASP A 184 6.27 4.53 -1.60
C ASP A 184 6.80 5.17 -2.87
N ASN A 185 5.95 5.93 -3.56
CA ASN A 185 6.31 6.63 -4.78
C ASN A 185 7.29 7.77 -4.51
N HIS A 186 7.18 8.42 -3.35
CA HIS A 186 8.02 9.55 -2.98
C HIS A 186 9.50 9.14 -2.92
N LEU A 187 9.77 7.89 -2.53
CA LEU A 187 11.11 7.30 -2.58
C LEU A 187 11.72 7.34 -3.98
N LEU A 188 10.94 7.08 -5.02
CA LEU A 188 11.41 7.10 -6.42
C LEU A 188 11.62 8.55 -6.90
N THR A 189 10.74 9.47 -6.47
CA THR A 189 10.89 10.91 -6.75
C THR A 189 12.15 11.48 -6.10
N LEU A 190 12.45 11.11 -4.84
CA LEU A 190 13.69 11.48 -4.15
C LEU A 190 14.94 10.88 -4.81
N HIS A 191 14.78 9.79 -5.55
CA HIS A 191 15.82 9.18 -6.38
C HIS A 191 15.84 9.77 -7.81
N GLU A 192 15.25 10.96 -8.01
CA GLU A 192 15.23 11.69 -9.28
C GLU A 192 14.70 10.87 -10.46
N MET A 193 13.80 9.92 -10.20
CA MET A 193 13.13 9.17 -11.26
C MET A 193 12.00 9.99 -11.86
N GLY A 194 12.09 10.24 -13.17
CA GLY A 194 11.01 10.84 -13.94
C GLY A 194 9.76 9.96 -13.98
N GLU A 195 8.58 10.58 -14.09
CA GLU A 195 7.29 9.89 -14.07
C GLU A 195 7.17 8.80 -15.16
N ASP A 196 7.78 9.02 -16.33
CA ASP A 196 7.82 8.06 -17.44
C ASP A 196 8.57 6.75 -17.11
N HIS A 197 9.33 6.73 -16.01
CA HIS A 197 10.04 5.55 -15.53
C HIS A 197 9.35 4.87 -14.34
N ILE A 198 8.20 5.38 -13.91
CA ILE A 198 7.42 4.84 -12.79
C ILE A 198 6.21 4.11 -13.34
N TYR A 199 6.09 2.83 -13.00
CA TYR A 199 4.95 2.00 -13.36
C TYR A 199 4.13 1.67 -12.12
N GLU A 200 2.92 2.23 -12.05
CA GLU A 200 1.93 1.84 -11.05
C GLU A 200 1.31 0.48 -11.40
N VAL A 201 1.52 -0.52 -10.55
CA VAL A 201 0.96 -1.86 -10.70
C VAL A 201 -0.51 -1.83 -10.29
N LYS A 202 -1.40 -2.25 -11.20
CA LYS A 202 -2.85 -2.25 -11.01
C LYS A 202 -3.37 -3.60 -10.53
N THR A 203 -4.59 -3.61 -10.00
CA THR A 203 -5.32 -4.83 -9.66
C THR A 203 -5.60 -5.67 -10.90
N LEU A 204 -5.86 -6.96 -10.68
CA LEU A 204 -6.29 -7.86 -11.75
C LEU A 204 -7.69 -7.45 -12.22
N VAL A 205 -7.92 -7.52 -13.54
CA VAL A 205 -9.26 -7.38 -14.09
C VAL A 205 -10.11 -8.61 -13.75
N ASP A 206 -11.44 -8.49 -13.78
CA ASP A 206 -12.37 -9.50 -13.25
C ASP A 206 -12.10 -10.93 -13.74
N TRP A 207 -11.80 -11.11 -15.04
CA TRP A 207 -11.54 -12.43 -15.59
C TRP A 207 -10.18 -13.02 -15.14
N GLU A 208 -9.15 -12.18 -14.94
CA GLU A 208 -7.86 -12.58 -14.39
C GLU A 208 -7.99 -12.91 -12.91
N ALA A 209 -8.79 -12.13 -12.18
CA ALA A 209 -9.09 -12.37 -10.77
C ALA A 209 -9.83 -13.70 -10.58
N LEU A 210 -10.85 -13.97 -11.39
CA LEU A 210 -11.58 -15.23 -11.42
C LEU A 210 -10.65 -16.41 -11.76
N GLU A 211 -9.79 -16.27 -12.77
CA GLU A 211 -8.83 -17.31 -13.13
C GLU A 211 -7.87 -17.63 -11.99
N LEU A 212 -7.28 -16.61 -11.36
CA LEU A 212 -6.36 -16.79 -10.24
C LEU A 212 -7.07 -17.45 -9.05
N PHE A 213 -8.22 -16.93 -8.65
CA PHE A 213 -9.01 -17.51 -7.57
C PHE A 213 -9.32 -18.97 -7.84
N ASN A 214 -9.81 -19.31 -9.04
CA ASN A 214 -10.18 -20.67 -9.40
C ASN A 214 -8.99 -21.64 -9.31
N LYS A 215 -7.80 -21.21 -9.74
CA LYS A 215 -6.57 -22.03 -9.66
C LYS A 215 -6.18 -22.35 -8.22
N HIS A 216 -6.49 -21.48 -7.26
CA HIS A 216 -6.23 -21.71 -5.84
C HIS A 216 -7.39 -22.46 -5.13
N ALA A 217 -8.63 -22.16 -5.49
CA ALA A 217 -9.84 -22.65 -4.82
C ALA A 217 -10.26 -24.06 -5.25
N PHE A 218 -10.13 -24.40 -6.53
CA PHE A 218 -10.67 -25.64 -7.06
C PHE A 218 -9.58 -26.71 -7.25
N LEU A 219 -9.92 -27.96 -6.93
CA LEU A 219 -9.10 -29.12 -7.27
C LEU A 219 -9.41 -29.53 -8.71
N ARG A 220 -8.38 -29.89 -9.49
CA ARG A 220 -8.53 -30.34 -10.89
C ARG A 220 -9.39 -31.61 -11.06
N SER A 221 -9.74 -32.30 -9.97
CA SER A 221 -10.27 -33.68 -9.98
C SER A 221 -11.59 -33.89 -9.25
N LYS A 222 -12.26 -32.85 -8.74
CA LYS A 222 -13.59 -33.00 -8.10
C LYS A 222 -14.53 -31.87 -8.50
N GLU A 223 -15.68 -32.25 -9.04
CA GLU A 223 -16.85 -31.37 -9.24
C GLU A 223 -17.49 -31.08 -7.88
N ILE A 224 -16.85 -30.22 -7.08
CA ILE A 224 -17.59 -29.54 -6.03
C ILE A 224 -18.33 -28.40 -6.74
N LEU A 225 -19.63 -28.61 -6.96
CA LEU A 225 -20.53 -27.57 -7.44
C LEU A 225 -20.69 -26.55 -6.31
N ILE A 226 -19.92 -25.47 -6.37
CA ILE A 226 -20.10 -24.29 -5.51
C ILE A 226 -21.01 -23.32 -6.24
N ARG A 227 -22.04 -22.81 -5.57
CA ARG A 227 -22.89 -21.77 -6.16
C ARG A 227 -22.09 -20.54 -6.57
N ARG A 228 -22.47 -19.97 -7.72
CA ARG A 228 -21.76 -18.84 -8.35
C ARG A 228 -21.72 -17.59 -7.45
N ASP A 229 -22.77 -17.33 -6.68
CA ASP A 229 -22.84 -16.18 -5.77
C ASP A 229 -21.77 -16.22 -4.67
N LEU A 230 -21.33 -17.40 -4.23
CA LEU A 230 -20.23 -17.52 -3.27
C LEU A 230 -18.87 -17.21 -3.92
N VAL A 231 -18.68 -17.60 -5.18
CA VAL A 231 -17.47 -17.24 -5.95
C VAL A 231 -17.45 -15.73 -6.18
N ASP A 232 -18.57 -15.16 -6.63
CA ASP A 232 -18.72 -13.72 -6.85
C ASP A 232 -18.50 -12.93 -5.54
N SER A 233 -18.97 -13.44 -4.40
CA SER A 233 -18.72 -12.85 -3.07
C SER A 233 -17.23 -12.85 -2.70
N ALA A 234 -16.51 -13.94 -2.97
CA ALA A 234 -15.07 -14.03 -2.73
C ALA A 234 -14.28 -13.07 -3.63
N LEU A 235 -14.66 -12.97 -4.91
CA LEU A 235 -14.05 -12.05 -5.87
C LEU A 235 -14.33 -10.59 -5.50
N HIS A 236 -15.56 -10.28 -5.10
CA HIS A 236 -15.94 -8.94 -4.65
C HIS A 236 -15.14 -8.52 -3.43
N TYR A 237 -15.01 -9.41 -2.42
CA TYR A 237 -14.19 -9.13 -1.24
C TYR A 237 -12.72 -8.89 -1.61
N ALA A 238 -12.14 -9.69 -2.52
CA ALA A 238 -10.76 -9.53 -2.92
C ALA A 238 -10.51 -8.30 -3.82
N ASN A 239 -11.54 -7.86 -4.56
CA ASN A 239 -11.55 -6.73 -5.49
C ASN A 239 -10.30 -6.68 -6.40
N GLY A 240 -9.94 -7.83 -6.98
CA GLY A 240 -8.81 -7.96 -7.91
C GLY A 240 -7.42 -7.93 -7.25
N LEU A 241 -7.30 -7.89 -5.91
CA LEU A 241 -6.02 -7.96 -5.22
C LEU A 241 -5.46 -9.39 -5.22
N PRO A 242 -4.31 -9.68 -5.88
CA PRO A 242 -3.78 -11.03 -6.01
C PRO A 242 -3.57 -11.78 -4.69
N LEU A 243 -3.00 -11.10 -3.68
CA LEU A 243 -2.77 -11.70 -2.37
C LEU A 243 -4.09 -12.19 -1.73
N ALA A 244 -5.15 -11.39 -1.81
CA ALA A 244 -6.44 -11.76 -1.25
C ALA A 244 -7.05 -12.96 -1.99
N LEU A 245 -6.98 -12.98 -3.32
CA LEU A 245 -7.47 -14.09 -4.15
C LEU A 245 -6.75 -15.41 -3.81
N GLU A 246 -5.43 -15.37 -3.63
CA GLU A 246 -4.63 -16.54 -3.25
C GLU A 246 -4.97 -17.05 -1.85
N VAL A 247 -5.06 -16.15 -0.86
CA VAL A 247 -5.37 -16.50 0.53
C VAL A 247 -6.77 -17.12 0.62
N LEU A 248 -7.78 -16.47 0.01
CA LEU A 248 -9.16 -16.94 0.03
C LEU A 248 -9.31 -18.26 -0.72
N GLY A 249 -8.78 -18.34 -1.94
CA GLY A 249 -8.87 -19.56 -2.73
C GLY A 249 -8.22 -20.73 -1.99
N SER A 250 -7.04 -20.53 -1.42
CA SER A 250 -6.35 -21.58 -0.66
C SER A 250 -7.08 -21.96 0.62
N PHE A 251 -7.67 -21.00 1.34
CA PHE A 251 -8.44 -21.25 2.55
C PHE A 251 -9.74 -22.02 2.31
N LEU A 252 -10.40 -21.73 1.20
CA LEU A 252 -11.68 -22.32 0.79
C LEU A 252 -11.52 -23.68 0.09
N ARG A 253 -10.32 -23.97 -0.41
CA ARG A 253 -10.00 -25.19 -1.14
C ARG A 253 -10.35 -26.45 -0.35
N GLY A 254 -11.17 -27.32 -0.96
CA GLY A 254 -11.55 -28.62 -0.39
C GLY A 254 -12.64 -28.57 0.69
N ARG A 255 -13.14 -27.38 1.03
CA ARG A 255 -14.28 -27.21 1.94
C ARG A 255 -15.61 -27.40 1.22
N ARG A 256 -16.65 -27.71 1.99
CA ARG A 256 -18.04 -27.81 1.51
C ARG A 256 -18.67 -26.42 1.35
N GLU A 257 -19.74 -26.34 0.59
CA GLU A 257 -20.43 -25.07 0.32
C GLU A 257 -20.88 -24.32 1.59
N GLN A 258 -21.43 -25.03 2.58
CA GLN A 258 -21.85 -24.42 3.86
C GLN A 258 -20.67 -23.80 4.63
N GLU A 259 -19.48 -24.38 4.52
CA GLU A 259 -18.27 -23.83 5.12
C GLU A 259 -17.76 -22.61 4.34
N TRP A 260 -17.94 -22.57 3.01
CA TRP A 260 -17.66 -21.38 2.20
C TRP A 260 -18.53 -20.21 2.63
N GLU A 261 -19.83 -20.42 2.75
CA GLU A 261 -20.79 -19.41 3.19
C GLU A 261 -20.44 -18.89 4.60
N SER A 262 -20.17 -19.79 5.55
CA SER A 262 -19.75 -19.42 6.90
C SER A 262 -18.44 -18.61 6.91
N ALA A 263 -17.45 -19.03 6.12
CA ALA A 263 -16.16 -18.36 5.99
C ALA A 263 -16.29 -16.95 5.41
N LEU A 264 -17.01 -16.79 4.31
CA LEU A 264 -17.21 -15.51 3.64
C LEU A 264 -18.00 -14.54 4.53
N ASN A 265 -19.04 -15.02 5.22
CA ASN A 265 -19.79 -14.22 6.20
C ASN A 265 -18.91 -13.71 7.35
N LYS A 266 -17.89 -14.47 7.77
CA LYS A 266 -16.91 -14.03 8.77
C LYS A 266 -15.99 -12.94 8.21
N LEU A 267 -15.54 -13.08 6.97
CA LEU A 267 -14.58 -12.16 6.34
C LEU A 267 -15.18 -10.77 6.07
N VAL A 268 -16.48 -10.69 5.82
CA VAL A 268 -17.20 -9.40 5.73
C VAL A 268 -17.09 -8.60 7.05
N LYS A 269 -16.96 -9.29 8.19
CA LYS A 269 -16.90 -8.65 9.52
C LYS A 269 -15.48 -8.34 9.99
N SER A 270 -14.50 -9.12 9.54
CA SER A 270 -13.11 -9.02 9.98
C SER A 270 -12.14 -9.41 8.87
N LEU A 271 -11.07 -8.63 8.72
CA LEU A 271 -10.03 -8.91 7.74
C LEU A 271 -9.24 -10.17 8.13
N ASP A 272 -8.90 -11.00 7.14
CA ASP A 272 -7.98 -12.12 7.36
C ASP A 272 -6.61 -11.60 7.85
N LYS A 273 -6.01 -12.30 8.83
CA LYS A 273 -4.76 -11.86 9.46
C LYS A 273 -3.62 -11.74 8.46
N THR A 274 -3.46 -12.69 7.54
CA THR A 274 -2.38 -12.67 6.55
C THR A 274 -2.52 -11.49 5.58
N ILE A 275 -3.76 -11.18 5.18
CA ILE A 275 -4.04 -10.01 4.34
C ILE A 275 -3.76 -8.72 5.13
N ASN A 276 -4.26 -8.65 6.37
CA ASN A 276 -4.10 -7.50 7.24
C ASN A 276 -2.62 -7.17 7.50
N ASP A 277 -1.82 -8.17 7.88
CA ASP A 277 -0.40 -8.00 8.20
C ASP A 277 0.36 -7.40 7.01
N VAL A 278 0.02 -7.78 5.77
CA VAL A 278 0.66 -7.21 4.57
C VAL A 278 0.18 -5.79 4.26
N LEU A 279 -1.12 -5.52 4.33
CA LEU A 279 -1.66 -4.19 4.01
C LEU A 279 -1.23 -3.14 5.06
N LYS A 280 -1.21 -3.54 6.33
CA LYS A 280 -0.94 -2.66 7.46
C LYS A 280 0.48 -2.11 7.50
N LEU A 281 1.44 -2.77 6.85
CA LEU A 281 2.83 -2.28 6.76
C LEU A 281 2.93 -0.84 6.22
N SER A 282 2.11 -0.46 5.23
CA SER A 282 2.11 0.91 4.70
C SER A 282 1.51 1.91 5.71
N TYR A 283 0.51 1.50 6.48
CA TYR A 283 -0.11 2.30 7.53
C TYR A 283 0.82 2.49 8.73
N ASP A 284 1.49 1.43 9.18
CA ASP A 284 2.36 1.47 10.36
C ASP A 284 3.54 2.44 10.17
N GLY A 285 4.01 2.57 8.92
CA GLY A 285 5.04 3.52 8.52
C GLY A 285 4.59 4.97 8.33
N LEU A 286 3.32 5.31 8.60
CA LEU A 286 2.83 6.68 8.61
C LEU A 286 3.14 7.39 9.92
N GLU A 287 3.33 8.71 9.83
CA GLU A 287 3.32 9.60 10.99
C GLU A 287 1.91 9.75 11.58
N ASP A 288 1.83 10.12 12.86
CA ASP A 288 0.56 10.13 13.61
C ASP A 288 -0.52 11.02 12.98
N TYR A 289 -0.16 12.17 12.42
CA TYR A 289 -1.13 13.05 11.75
C TYR A 289 -1.71 12.38 10.48
N ALA A 290 -0.88 11.71 9.69
CA ALA A 290 -1.30 11.02 8.48
C ALA A 290 -2.12 9.77 8.80
N LYS A 291 -1.83 9.09 9.92
CA LYS A 291 -2.68 8.00 10.45
C LYS A 291 -4.09 8.50 10.77
N GLU A 292 -4.23 9.65 11.42
CA GLU A 292 -5.54 10.24 11.72
C GLU A 292 -6.33 10.59 10.44
N ILE A 293 -5.66 11.16 9.44
CA ILE A 293 -6.28 11.45 8.12
C ILE A 293 -6.71 10.15 7.42
N PHE A 294 -5.84 9.13 7.43
CA PHE A 294 -6.14 7.82 6.85
C PHE A 294 -7.40 7.20 7.47
N LEU A 295 -7.50 7.19 8.80
CA LEU A 295 -8.63 6.62 9.51
C LEU A 295 -9.92 7.42 9.27
N ASP A 296 -9.85 8.76 9.17
CA ASP A 296 -11.00 9.57 8.78
C ASP A 296 -11.51 9.22 7.38
N ILE A 297 -10.59 9.07 6.41
CA ILE A 297 -10.95 8.69 5.04
C ILE A 297 -11.54 7.28 5.01
N ALA A 298 -10.90 6.32 5.68
CA ALA A 298 -11.36 4.93 5.72
C ALA A 298 -12.76 4.81 6.31
N CYS A 299 -13.02 5.46 7.44
CA CYS A 299 -14.31 5.38 8.13
C CYS A 299 -15.41 6.18 7.44
N PHE A 300 -15.10 7.36 6.85
CA PHE A 300 -16.13 8.34 6.50
C PHE A 300 -16.13 8.82 5.05
N PHE A 301 -14.94 8.94 4.43
CA PHE A 301 -14.79 9.78 3.24
C PHE A 301 -14.36 9.06 1.96
N LYS A 302 -14.26 7.72 1.97
CA LYS A 302 -14.08 6.97 0.72
C LYS A 302 -15.15 7.37 -0.31
N GLY A 303 -14.71 7.69 -1.53
CA GLY A 303 -15.56 8.07 -2.65
C GLY A 303 -16.09 9.50 -2.60
N ARG A 304 -15.74 10.29 -1.58
CA ARG A 304 -16.14 11.71 -1.50
C ARG A 304 -15.20 12.58 -2.32
N SER A 305 -15.68 13.78 -2.67
CA SER A 305 -14.90 14.75 -3.44
C SER A 305 -13.68 15.24 -2.65
N ILE A 306 -12.55 15.40 -3.33
CA ILE A 306 -11.29 15.90 -2.75
C ILE A 306 -11.52 17.26 -2.09
N GLU A 307 -12.25 18.17 -2.75
CA GLU A 307 -12.57 19.50 -2.23
C GLU A 307 -13.29 19.43 -0.87
N TYR A 308 -14.34 18.62 -0.77
CA TYR A 308 -15.08 18.42 0.49
C TYR A 308 -14.18 17.86 1.59
N ILE A 309 -13.37 16.83 1.29
CA ILE A 309 -12.46 16.23 2.28
C ILE A 309 -11.46 17.26 2.78
N MET A 310 -10.86 18.04 1.87
CA MET A 310 -9.93 19.12 2.24
C MET A 310 -10.61 20.17 3.12
N LYS A 311 -11.83 20.59 2.79
CA LYS A 311 -12.61 21.55 3.58
C LYS A 311 -12.85 21.06 5.01
N VAL A 312 -13.31 19.82 5.16
CA VAL A 312 -13.63 19.22 6.47
C VAL A 312 -12.37 19.01 7.31
N LEU A 313 -11.32 18.42 6.73
CA LEU A 313 -10.11 18.07 7.48
C LEU A 313 -9.22 19.28 7.80
N ASN A 314 -9.15 20.28 6.92
CA ASN A 314 -8.45 21.54 7.24
C ASN A 314 -9.12 22.30 8.38
N SER A 315 -10.46 22.24 8.46
CA SER A 315 -11.18 22.80 9.60
C SER A 315 -10.79 22.11 10.90
N CYS A 316 -10.38 20.83 10.83
CA CYS A 316 -9.90 20.02 11.93
C CYS A 316 -8.42 20.27 12.33
N ASP A 317 -7.80 21.39 11.91
CA ASP A 317 -6.37 21.73 12.06
C ASP A 317 -5.41 20.62 11.63
N PHE A 318 -5.78 19.85 10.61
CA PHE A 318 -4.86 18.94 9.94
C PHE A 318 -4.15 19.64 8.78
N ASP A 319 -2.87 19.31 8.58
CA ASP A 319 -2.13 19.61 7.36
C ASP A 319 -2.59 18.68 6.23
N THR A 320 -3.85 18.84 5.80
CA THR A 320 -4.54 17.87 4.93
C THR A 320 -3.86 17.73 3.57
N THR A 321 -3.33 18.82 3.01
CA THR A 321 -2.67 18.79 1.69
C THR A 321 -1.50 17.81 1.67
N ILE A 322 -0.59 17.91 2.64
CA ILE A 322 0.56 17.00 2.74
C ILE A 322 0.12 15.61 3.20
N GLY A 323 -0.81 15.51 4.16
CA GLY A 323 -1.31 14.23 4.64
C GLY A 323 -1.96 13.39 3.53
N VAL A 324 -2.84 13.96 2.73
CA VAL A 324 -3.45 13.28 1.57
C VAL A 324 -2.39 12.90 0.55
N GLN A 325 -1.40 13.77 0.31
CA GLN A 325 -0.31 13.46 -0.62
C GLN A 325 0.53 12.27 -0.16
N VAL A 326 0.90 12.22 1.12
CA VAL A 326 1.62 11.07 1.72
C VAL A 326 0.82 9.78 1.58
N LEU A 327 -0.49 9.81 1.78
CA LEU A 327 -1.35 8.63 1.62
C LEU A 327 -1.41 8.16 0.16
N VAL A 328 -1.42 9.09 -0.80
CA VAL A 328 -1.28 8.75 -2.23
C VAL A 328 0.07 8.12 -2.47
N GLU A 329 1.17 8.74 -2.05
CA GLU A 329 2.53 8.23 -2.27
C GLU A 329 2.75 6.82 -1.69
N LYS A 330 2.13 6.52 -0.53
CA LYS A 330 2.17 5.19 0.11
C LYS A 330 1.21 4.15 -0.50
N SER A 331 0.53 4.49 -1.60
CA SER A 331 -0.53 3.69 -2.25
C SER A 331 -1.66 3.26 -1.31
N LEU A 332 -2.01 4.08 -0.32
CA LEU A 332 -3.12 3.79 0.60
C LEU A 332 -4.44 4.34 0.06
N ILE A 333 -4.39 5.40 -0.76
CA ILE A 333 -5.52 5.99 -1.46
C ILE A 333 -5.12 6.37 -2.89
N THR A 334 -6.12 6.55 -3.75
CA THR A 334 -5.94 7.08 -5.11
C THR A 334 -6.82 8.31 -5.31
N LYS A 335 -6.35 9.25 -6.14
CA LYS A 335 -7.16 10.38 -6.61
C LYS A 335 -7.73 9.99 -7.97
N GLU A 336 -9.05 9.86 -8.05
CA GLU A 336 -9.73 9.49 -9.29
C GLU A 336 -10.76 10.57 -9.64
N ARG A 337 -10.52 11.26 -10.76
CA ARG A 337 -11.24 12.47 -11.14
C ARG A 337 -11.17 13.48 -9.98
N GLU A 338 -12.32 13.86 -9.43
CA GLU A 338 -12.44 14.79 -8.30
C GLU A 338 -12.66 14.08 -6.96
N THR A 339 -12.45 12.75 -6.86
CA THR A 339 -12.77 11.96 -5.66
C THR A 339 -11.55 11.22 -5.10
N ILE A 340 -11.57 10.96 -3.79
CA ILE A 340 -10.60 10.07 -3.14
C ILE A 340 -11.17 8.66 -3.12
N GLN A 341 -10.43 7.71 -3.69
CA GLN A 341 -10.75 6.29 -3.66
C GLN A 341 -9.78 5.54 -2.73
N MET A 342 -10.25 4.42 -2.20
CA MET A 342 -9.49 3.54 -1.32
C MET A 342 -9.91 2.11 -1.62
N HIS A 343 -8.94 1.20 -1.75
CA HIS A 343 -9.24 -0.21 -1.97
C HIS A 343 -10.06 -0.78 -0.81
N ASP A 344 -11.05 -1.63 -1.09
CA ASP A 344 -12.00 -2.13 -0.08
C ASP A 344 -11.30 -2.80 1.10
N LEU A 345 -10.29 -3.64 0.84
CA LEU A 345 -9.50 -4.27 1.89
C LEU A 345 -8.65 -3.29 2.73
N ILE A 346 -8.19 -2.17 2.13
CA ILE A 346 -7.48 -1.12 2.87
C ILE A 346 -8.47 -0.35 3.75
N GLN A 347 -9.68 -0.10 3.25
CA GLN A 347 -10.76 0.50 4.03
C GLN A 347 -11.14 -0.38 5.23
N LEU A 348 -11.35 -1.68 4.98
CA LEU A 348 -11.66 -2.66 6.01
C LEU A 348 -10.54 -2.74 7.07
N MET A 349 -9.27 -2.69 6.65
CA MET A 349 -8.13 -2.60 7.58
C MET A 349 -8.22 -1.34 8.45
N GLY A 350 -8.49 -0.16 7.87
CA GLY A 350 -8.63 1.09 8.63
C GLY A 350 -9.79 1.06 9.62
N MET A 351 -10.94 0.52 9.21
CA MET A 351 -12.08 0.32 10.09
C MET A 351 -11.80 -0.69 11.22
N ASP A 352 -11.07 -1.77 10.93
CA ASP A 352 -10.69 -2.77 11.92
C ASP A 352 -9.71 -2.19 12.96
N ILE A 353 -8.78 -1.32 12.55
CA ILE A 353 -7.89 -0.60 13.48
C ILE A 353 -8.72 0.17 14.54
N VAL A 354 -9.76 0.89 14.12
CA VAL A 354 -10.62 1.62 15.07
C VAL A 354 -11.43 0.66 15.94
N LYS A 355 -11.98 -0.42 15.37
CA LYS A 355 -12.71 -1.44 16.14
C LYS A 355 -11.82 -2.12 17.19
N GLN A 356 -10.52 -2.25 16.93
CA GLN A 356 -9.56 -2.83 17.87
C GLN A 356 -9.22 -1.93 19.05
N GLU A 357 -9.46 -0.62 18.98
CA GLU A 357 -9.27 0.29 20.12
C GLU A 357 -10.13 -0.11 21.31
N CYS A 358 -11.39 -0.50 21.05
CA CYS A 358 -12.25 -1.16 22.02
C CYS A 358 -13.33 -1.98 21.30
N ARG A 359 -13.25 -3.32 21.39
CA ARG A 359 -14.17 -4.20 20.66
C ARG A 359 -15.58 -4.15 21.21
N ASP A 360 -15.72 -4.16 22.53
CA ASP A 360 -17.01 -4.35 23.20
C ASP A 360 -17.74 -3.03 23.50
N ASP A 361 -17.04 -1.89 23.42
CA ASP A 361 -17.59 -0.58 23.78
C ASP A 361 -17.28 0.46 22.67
N PRO A 362 -18.25 0.74 21.78
CA PRO A 362 -18.10 1.77 20.75
C PRO A 362 -17.82 3.17 21.33
N GLY A 363 -18.32 3.50 22.52
CA GLY A 363 -18.10 4.79 23.18
C GLY A 363 -16.64 5.05 23.56
N ARG A 364 -15.79 4.02 23.49
CA ARG A 364 -14.35 4.09 23.73
C ARG A 364 -13.50 4.02 22.46
N ARG A 365 -14.11 4.05 21.28
CA ARG A 365 -13.43 4.13 19.98
C ARG A 365 -13.27 5.58 19.53
N SER A 366 -12.29 5.84 18.67
CA SER A 366 -11.96 7.17 18.18
C SER A 366 -12.93 7.68 17.11
N ARG A 367 -13.54 6.76 16.34
CA ARG A 367 -14.44 7.06 15.23
C ARG A 367 -15.69 6.20 15.30
N LEU A 368 -16.84 6.80 15.02
CA LEU A 368 -18.14 6.13 14.95
C LEU A 368 -18.83 6.43 13.62
N TRP A 369 -19.22 5.38 12.90
CA TRP A 369 -19.90 5.47 11.60
C TRP A 369 -21.08 4.49 11.43
N LEU A 370 -21.19 3.48 12.29
CA LEU A 370 -22.28 2.51 12.24
C LEU A 370 -23.51 3.07 12.96
N CYS A 371 -24.68 2.97 12.33
CA CYS A 371 -25.93 3.52 12.88
C CYS A 371 -26.23 2.97 14.28
N GLU A 372 -26.11 1.65 14.46
CA GLU A 372 -26.35 0.98 15.75
C GLU A 372 -25.38 1.50 16.83
N ASP A 373 -24.07 1.52 16.53
CA ASP A 373 -23.05 2.04 17.46
C ASP A 373 -23.28 3.51 17.81
N VAL A 374 -23.62 4.35 16.84
CA VAL A 374 -23.89 5.79 17.06
C VAL A 374 -25.15 5.97 17.90
N HIS A 375 -26.22 5.24 17.58
CA HIS A 375 -27.47 5.27 18.34
C HIS A 375 -27.20 4.91 19.80
N ASP A 376 -26.59 3.75 20.07
CA ASP A 376 -26.35 3.24 21.42
C ASP A 376 -25.46 4.19 22.25
N VAL A 377 -24.41 4.73 21.63
CA VAL A 377 -23.49 5.66 22.29
C VAL A 377 -24.17 6.98 22.64
N LEU A 378 -25.00 7.52 21.74
CA LEU A 378 -25.64 8.83 21.92
C LEU A 378 -26.88 8.76 22.83
N SER A 379 -27.69 7.71 22.72
CA SER A 379 -28.90 7.56 23.55
C SER A 379 -28.55 7.21 25.00
N GLY A 380 -27.42 6.53 25.22
CA GLY A 380 -26.97 6.11 26.55
C GLY A 380 -25.96 7.04 27.23
N ASP A 381 -25.65 8.21 26.66
CA ASP A 381 -24.58 9.11 27.12
C ASP A 381 -23.22 8.37 27.31
N MET A 382 -22.96 7.31 26.54
CA MET A 382 -21.82 6.39 26.76
C MET A 382 -20.51 6.87 26.11
N GLY A 383 -20.56 7.94 25.33
CA GLY A 383 -19.37 8.44 24.65
C GLY A 383 -18.32 8.96 25.60
N THR A 384 -17.08 8.52 25.41
CA THR A 384 -15.95 8.92 26.25
C THR A 384 -15.05 9.93 25.55
N ASN A 385 -14.01 10.40 26.25
CA ASN A 385 -13.00 11.28 25.67
C ASN A 385 -12.14 10.60 24.57
N ALA A 386 -12.31 9.30 24.33
CA ALA A 386 -11.69 8.62 23.21
C ALA A 386 -12.31 9.05 21.87
N VAL A 387 -13.61 9.35 21.84
CA VAL A 387 -14.35 9.70 20.62
C VAL A 387 -13.87 11.04 20.07
N LYS A 388 -13.30 11.00 18.86
CA LYS A 388 -12.80 12.17 18.13
C LYS A 388 -13.72 12.58 16.98
N ALA A 389 -14.41 11.63 16.36
CA ALA A 389 -15.24 11.90 15.20
C ALA A 389 -16.48 10.98 15.13
N ILE A 390 -17.62 11.57 14.77
CA ILE A 390 -18.86 10.84 14.51
C ILE A 390 -19.38 11.30 13.15
N VAL A 391 -19.59 10.37 12.23
CA VAL A 391 -20.20 10.65 10.92
C VAL A 391 -21.26 9.61 10.66
N LEU A 392 -22.53 10.03 10.69
CA LEU A 392 -23.67 9.20 10.38
C LEU A 392 -24.43 9.82 9.21
N GLY A 393 -24.63 9.03 8.15
CA GLY A 393 -25.48 9.41 7.03
C GLY A 393 -26.48 8.31 6.75
N LEU A 394 -27.76 8.63 6.89
CA LEU A 394 -28.84 7.67 6.68
C LEU A 394 -29.47 7.86 5.28
N PRO A 395 -29.97 6.81 4.63
CA PRO A 395 -30.61 6.92 3.31
C PRO A 395 -31.93 7.69 3.37
N LYS A 396 -32.60 7.67 4.52
CA LYS A 396 -33.85 8.38 4.82
C LYS A 396 -33.73 9.01 6.20
N THR A 397 -34.54 10.04 6.44
CA THR A 397 -34.59 10.67 7.75
C THR A 397 -35.11 9.70 8.80
N GLU A 398 -34.30 9.42 9.81
CA GLU A 398 -34.69 8.59 10.95
C GLU A 398 -34.48 9.37 12.26
N ALA A 399 -35.30 9.04 13.25
CA ALA A 399 -35.26 9.67 14.57
C ALA A 399 -34.30 8.93 15.49
N ILE A 400 -33.34 9.64 16.09
CA ILE A 400 -32.47 9.15 17.15
C ILE A 400 -32.74 9.95 18.41
N ASP A 401 -32.77 9.31 19.57
CA ASP A 401 -32.86 10.00 20.86
C ASP A 401 -31.47 10.44 21.32
N ILE A 402 -31.18 11.74 21.20
CA ILE A 402 -29.90 12.33 21.56
C ILE A 402 -30.16 13.29 22.72
N GLY A 403 -29.90 12.78 23.93
CA GLY A 403 -30.08 13.52 25.18
C GLY A 403 -29.14 14.74 25.30
N PRO A 404 -29.42 15.64 26.24
CA PRO A 404 -28.70 16.90 26.38
C PRO A 404 -27.23 16.70 26.78
N ASN A 405 -26.88 15.55 27.37
CA ASN A 405 -25.53 15.23 27.84
C ASN A 405 -24.77 14.27 26.92
N ALA A 406 -25.34 13.86 25.76
CA ALA A 406 -24.78 12.82 24.90
C ALA A 406 -23.32 13.04 24.52
N PHE A 407 -22.91 14.31 24.35
CA PHE A 407 -21.56 14.69 23.95
C PHE A 407 -20.70 15.25 25.09
N LYS A 408 -21.25 15.37 26.30
CA LYS A 408 -20.61 16.05 27.45
C LYS A 408 -19.24 15.47 27.80
N ASN A 409 -19.10 14.15 27.67
CA ASN A 409 -17.89 13.41 28.02
C ASN A 409 -16.90 13.27 26.86
N MET A 410 -17.30 13.60 25.62
CA MET A 410 -16.49 13.49 24.41
C MET A 410 -15.64 14.76 24.16
N ARG A 411 -14.77 15.12 25.10
CA ARG A 411 -14.10 16.43 25.08
C ARG A 411 -13.20 16.65 23.85
N ARG A 412 -12.70 15.57 23.24
CA ARG A 412 -11.87 15.55 22.02
C ARG A 412 -12.66 15.43 20.71
N LEU A 413 -13.99 15.48 20.76
CA LEU A 413 -14.83 15.43 19.56
C LEU A 413 -14.55 16.66 18.69
N ARG A 414 -13.88 16.44 17.55
CA ARG A 414 -13.52 17.50 16.59
C ARG A 414 -14.44 17.54 15.37
N LEU A 415 -15.05 16.41 15.01
CA LEU A 415 -15.85 16.23 13.80
C LEU A 415 -17.20 15.59 14.14
N LEU A 416 -18.30 16.24 13.76
CA LEU A 416 -19.65 15.68 13.85
C LEU A 416 -20.41 15.96 12.55
N ILE A 417 -20.80 14.91 11.85
CA ILE A 417 -21.61 14.98 10.63
C ILE A 417 -22.81 14.05 10.79
N MET A 418 -24.02 14.59 10.70
CA MET A 418 -25.28 13.88 10.88
C MET A 418 -26.21 14.23 9.73
N ILE A 419 -26.33 13.35 8.74
CA ILE A 419 -27.14 13.56 7.53
C ILE A 419 -28.37 12.68 7.59
N ASN A 420 -29.55 13.29 7.40
CA ASN A 420 -30.84 12.60 7.52
C ASN A 420 -31.04 11.99 8.93
N VAL A 421 -30.58 12.68 9.96
CA VAL A 421 -30.82 12.28 11.36
C VAL A 421 -31.64 13.35 12.04
N HIS A 422 -32.82 12.99 12.52
CA HIS A 422 -33.68 13.86 13.31
C HIS A 422 -33.48 13.55 14.80
N ASN A 423 -33.20 14.55 15.62
CA ASN A 423 -33.19 14.33 17.07
C ASN A 423 -34.62 14.31 17.61
N SER A 424 -35.04 13.21 18.23
CA SER A 424 -36.36 13.11 18.87
C SER A 424 -36.44 13.87 20.19
N PHE A 425 -35.30 14.16 20.83
CA PHE A 425 -35.24 14.95 22.05
C PHE A 425 -35.60 16.43 21.79
N GLN A 426 -36.52 16.95 22.60
CA GLN A 426 -36.96 18.34 22.55
C GLN A 426 -36.19 19.18 23.58
N GLY A 427 -35.03 19.70 23.19
CA GLY A 427 -34.24 20.60 24.03
C GLY A 427 -32.84 20.87 23.47
N PRO A 428 -32.09 21.81 24.07
CA PRO A 428 -30.75 22.14 23.64
C PRO A 428 -29.78 20.97 23.90
N ILE A 429 -28.87 20.73 22.96
CA ILE A 429 -27.79 19.76 23.10
C ILE A 429 -26.54 20.49 23.57
N CYS A 430 -25.93 20.03 24.66
CA CYS A 430 -24.64 20.51 25.10
C CYS A 430 -23.53 19.82 24.32
N LEU A 431 -22.76 20.60 23.57
CA LEU A 431 -21.67 20.06 22.79
C LEU A 431 -20.29 20.56 23.33
N PRO A 432 -19.19 19.80 23.17
CA PRO A 432 -17.86 20.09 23.77
C PRO A 432 -17.08 21.24 23.08
N ASN A 433 -16.10 21.86 23.73
CA ASN A 433 -15.48 23.10 23.22
C ASN A 433 -14.41 22.91 22.11
N GLU A 434 -13.90 21.69 21.90
CA GLU A 434 -12.83 21.42 20.91
C GLU A 434 -13.33 21.16 19.48
N ARG A 435 -14.62 21.42 19.20
CA ARG A 435 -15.23 21.15 17.90
C ARG A 435 -14.76 22.09 16.81
N ARG A 436 -14.49 21.49 15.65
CA ARG A 436 -13.86 22.14 14.50
C ARG A 436 -14.76 22.11 13.26
N TRP A 437 -15.47 20.99 13.02
CA TRP A 437 -16.49 20.85 11.96
C TRP A 437 -17.80 20.27 12.50
N PHE A 438 -18.92 20.93 12.20
CA PHE A 438 -20.27 20.49 12.54
C PHE A 438 -21.21 20.61 11.34
N GLU A 439 -21.80 19.49 10.92
CA GLU A 439 -22.76 19.41 9.83
C GLU A 439 -23.96 18.59 10.30
N TRP A 440 -25.11 19.25 10.50
CA TRP A 440 -26.34 18.58 10.92
C TRP A 440 -27.56 19.33 10.37
N PRO A 441 -27.90 19.12 9.08
CA PRO A 441 -28.93 19.90 8.41
C PRO A 441 -30.31 19.81 9.08
N GLU A 442 -30.70 18.63 9.57
CA GLU A 442 -31.97 18.38 10.26
C GLU A 442 -31.92 18.59 11.79
N CYS A 443 -30.96 19.37 12.31
CA CYS A 443 -30.86 19.64 13.74
C CYS A 443 -32.06 20.47 14.23
N PRO A 444 -32.88 19.98 15.18
CA PRO A 444 -34.10 20.67 15.59
C PRO A 444 -33.83 21.92 16.44
N TRP A 445 -32.65 22.03 17.06
CA TRP A 445 -32.29 23.12 17.96
C TRP A 445 -30.88 23.63 17.68
N PHE A 446 -30.63 24.91 17.98
CA PHE A 446 -29.27 25.44 17.96
C PHE A 446 -28.49 24.85 19.14
N PRO A 447 -27.32 24.24 18.92
CA PRO A 447 -26.57 23.64 20.02
C PRO A 447 -26.08 24.69 21.02
N GLU A 448 -26.14 24.36 22.30
CA GLU A 448 -25.52 25.18 23.34
C GLU A 448 -24.04 24.82 23.50
N PHE A 449 -23.19 25.84 23.58
CA PHE A 449 -21.75 25.68 23.71
C PHE A 449 -21.35 25.88 25.17
N SER A 450 -20.67 24.89 25.75
CA SER A 450 -20.29 24.93 27.17
C SER A 450 -19.34 26.09 27.53
N SER A 451 -18.67 26.71 26.55
CA SER A 451 -18.07 28.05 26.64
C SER A 451 -17.86 28.65 25.23
N CYS A 452 -17.58 29.97 25.16
CA CYS A 452 -17.43 30.78 23.94
C CYS A 452 -16.84 30.00 22.73
N PRO A 453 -17.49 29.99 21.55
CA PRO A 453 -17.11 29.17 20.40
C PRO A 453 -15.86 29.71 19.69
N LYS A 454 -14.68 29.59 20.33
CA LYS A 454 -13.41 30.13 19.79
C LYS A 454 -12.77 29.25 18.70
N LYS A 455 -13.28 28.04 18.44
CA LYS A 455 -12.64 27.03 17.57
C LYS A 455 -13.53 26.38 16.50
N LEU A 456 -14.80 26.80 16.37
CA LEU A 456 -15.70 26.28 15.34
C LEU A 456 -15.37 26.94 13.99
N VAL A 457 -14.90 26.15 13.02
CA VAL A 457 -14.42 26.65 11.71
C VAL A 457 -15.42 26.38 10.59
N GLY A 458 -16.19 25.28 10.66
CA GLY A 458 -17.26 24.97 9.71
C GLY A 458 -18.57 24.61 10.41
N LEU A 459 -19.67 25.25 9.98
CA LEU A 459 -21.04 24.99 10.42
C LEU A 459 -21.96 24.91 9.20
N ASP A 460 -22.59 23.75 8.98
CA ASP A 460 -23.61 23.55 7.96
C ASP A 460 -24.92 23.07 8.62
N LEU A 461 -25.97 23.89 8.46
CA LEU A 461 -27.30 23.73 9.05
C LEU A 461 -28.43 24.00 8.02
N HIS A 462 -28.19 23.74 6.73
CA HIS A 462 -28.99 24.28 5.62
C HIS A 462 -30.50 23.90 5.58
N LYS A 463 -31.03 23.05 6.48
CA LYS A 463 -32.48 22.76 6.63
C LYS A 463 -33.08 23.15 7.98
N THR A 464 -32.38 23.96 8.79
CA THR A 464 -32.90 24.37 10.10
C THR A 464 -33.82 25.60 10.01
N ASN A 465 -34.95 25.57 10.73
CA ASN A 465 -35.89 26.71 10.87
C ASN A 465 -35.40 27.78 11.88
N ILE A 466 -34.08 27.94 12.05
CA ILE A 466 -33.49 28.74 13.14
C ILE A 466 -33.20 30.17 12.65
N GLN A 467 -34.01 31.13 13.10
CA GLN A 467 -34.00 32.54 12.67
C GLN A 467 -32.85 33.41 13.25
N VAL A 468 -31.99 32.88 14.13
CA VAL A 468 -31.11 33.68 15.00
C VAL A 468 -29.64 33.81 14.50
N VAL A 469 -29.26 33.18 13.39
CA VAL A 469 -27.84 33.08 12.98
C VAL A 469 -27.41 34.15 11.96
N ARG A 470 -27.46 35.43 12.30
CA ARG A 470 -26.85 36.47 11.44
C ARG A 470 -25.73 37.30 12.06
N GLU A 471 -25.50 37.27 13.38
CA GLU A 471 -24.61 38.26 14.00
C GLU A 471 -23.34 37.71 14.67
N GLN A 472 -23.21 36.39 14.90
CA GLN A 472 -22.08 35.85 15.70
C GLN A 472 -21.12 34.91 14.98
N PHE A 473 -21.40 34.52 13.74
CA PHE A 473 -20.54 33.62 12.97
C PHE A 473 -20.33 34.21 11.58
N LYS A 474 -19.09 34.24 11.09
CA LYS A 474 -18.82 34.46 9.65
C LYS A 474 -19.28 33.21 8.90
N VAL A 475 -20.58 33.02 8.79
CA VAL A 475 -21.19 32.01 7.93
C VAL A 475 -20.94 32.45 6.49
N ARG A 476 -20.13 31.71 5.74
CA ARG A 476 -20.14 31.80 4.28
C ARG A 476 -21.17 30.81 3.77
N ILE A 477 -22.15 31.35 3.04
CA ILE A 477 -23.16 30.65 2.24
C ILE A 477 -22.46 29.71 1.26
#